data_AF-A0A1Q6SN75-F1
#
_entry.id   AF-A0A1Q6SN75-F1
#
_cell.length_a   1.000
_cell.length_b   1.000
_cell.length_c   1.000
_cell.angle_alpha   90.00
_cell.angle_beta   90.00
_cell.angle_gamma   90.00
#
_symmetry.space_group_name_H-M   'P 1'
#
loop_
_entity.id
_entity.type
_entity.pdbx_description
1 polymer ?
#
loop_
_entity_poly.entity_id
_entity_poly.type
_entity_poly.pdbx_seq_one_letter_code
_entity_poly.pdbx_strand_id
1 'polypeptide(L)'
;MTGNSLGTYLKSLRKSNGYSQEFVASSLNIIRQTYSHYETGRIIPPVDSLYNLAMLYHISSDVLLGYAMEDLSTKENGNRHFTSISSAGCAPATPVISPQDSELLSYYHQLDLRDQEDILDFIKLKANKKRMPH
;
A
#
# COMPACT_ATOMS: atom_id res chain seq x y z
N MET A 1 -17.59 -3.50 19.67
CA MET A 1 -18.88 -3.35 18.97
C MET A 1 -18.62 -2.38 17.83
N THR A 2 -18.71 -2.71 16.54
CA THR A 2 -19.31 -3.82 15.78
C THR A 2 -18.30 -4.28 14.73
N GLY A 3 -18.07 -5.59 14.60
CA GLY A 3 -17.32 -6.16 13.47
C GLY A 3 -18.12 -5.98 12.19
N ASN A 4 -17.90 -4.86 11.51
CA ASN A 4 -18.62 -4.46 10.31
C ASN A 4 -17.63 -4.44 9.16
N SER A 5 -17.86 -5.24 8.12
CA SER A 5 -17.05 -5.26 6.90
C SER A 5 -17.10 -3.92 6.17
N LEU A 6 -16.14 -3.67 5.27
CA LEU A 6 -16.09 -2.46 4.45
C LEU A 6 -17.42 -2.20 3.75
N GLY A 7 -18.02 -3.24 3.16
CA GLY A 7 -19.30 -3.11 2.46
C GLY A 7 -20.45 -2.63 3.34
N THR A 8 -20.52 -3.12 4.58
CA THR A 8 -21.54 -2.67 5.54
C THR A 8 -21.31 -1.22 5.99
N TYR A 9 -20.04 -0.80 6.13
CA TYR A 9 -19.67 0.57 6.46
C TYR A 9 -19.98 1.54 5.31
N LEU A 10 -19.66 1.17 4.05
CA LEU A 10 -20.04 1.98 2.88
C LEU A 10 -21.56 2.16 2.77
N LYS A 11 -22.31 1.09 3.06
CA LYS A 11 -23.78 1.15 3.07
C LYS A 11 -24.33 2.06 4.17
N SER A 12 -23.69 2.11 5.34
CA SER A 12 -24.11 3.01 6.41
C SER A 12 -23.83 4.46 6.06
N LEU A 13 -22.62 4.78 5.55
CA LEU A 13 -22.25 6.11 5.07
C LEU A 13 -23.22 6.61 3.99
N ARG A 14 -23.54 5.75 3.02
CA ARG A 14 -24.49 6.11 1.97
C ARG A 14 -25.86 6.48 2.55
N LYS A 15 -26.37 5.65 3.47
CA LYS A 15 -27.69 5.86 4.09
C LYS A 15 -27.72 7.09 4.98
N SER A 16 -26.67 7.35 5.76
CA SER A 16 -26.60 8.53 6.63
C SER A 16 -26.56 9.83 5.84
N ASN A 17 -25.99 9.81 4.63
CA ASN A 17 -25.97 10.95 3.73
C ASN A 17 -27.19 11.02 2.79
N GLY A 18 -28.14 10.08 2.89
CA GLY A 18 -29.35 10.07 2.04
C GLY A 18 -29.09 9.75 0.57
N TYR A 19 -27.93 9.17 0.24
CA TYR A 19 -27.53 8.91 -1.14
C TYR A 19 -28.15 7.61 -1.70
N SER A 20 -28.46 7.61 -3.00
CA SER A 20 -28.81 6.39 -3.73
C SER A 20 -27.53 5.66 -4.18
N GLN A 21 -27.61 4.36 -4.43
CA GLN A 21 -26.47 3.62 -4.99
C GLN A 21 -26.09 4.14 -6.39
N GLU A 22 -27.07 4.63 -7.15
CA GLU A 22 -26.84 5.26 -8.46
C GLU A 22 -26.00 6.54 -8.30
N PHE A 23 -26.37 7.41 -7.37
CA PHE A 23 -25.66 8.68 -7.12
C PHE A 23 -24.19 8.45 -6.76
N VAL A 24 -23.91 7.52 -5.85
CA VAL A 24 -22.53 7.22 -5.46
C VAL A 24 -21.75 6.62 -6.62
N ALA A 25 -22.37 5.71 -7.39
CA ALA A 25 -21.73 5.12 -8.56
C ALA A 25 -21.39 6.19 -9.62
N SER A 26 -22.31 7.11 -9.92
CA SER A 26 -22.07 8.24 -10.81
C SER A 26 -20.94 9.14 -10.30
N SER A 27 -20.89 9.40 -8.99
CA SER A 27 -19.82 10.22 -8.37
C SER A 27 -18.44 9.56 -8.49
N LEU A 28 -18.39 8.23 -8.54
CA LEU A 28 -17.17 7.44 -8.73
C LEU A 28 -16.88 7.12 -10.20
N ASN A 29 -17.71 7.57 -11.14
CA ASN A 29 -17.65 7.21 -12.56
C ASN A 29 -17.65 5.67 -12.80
N ILE A 30 -18.50 4.95 -12.07
CA ILE A 30 -18.72 3.50 -12.24
C ILE A 30 -20.21 3.20 -12.42
N ILE A 31 -20.53 2.00 -12.89
CA ILE A 31 -21.92 1.55 -12.96
C ILE A 31 -22.47 1.20 -11.56
N ARG A 32 -23.77 1.40 -11.35
CA ARG A 32 -24.46 1.09 -10.08
C ARG A 32 -24.23 -0.33 -9.58
N GLN A 33 -24.16 -1.31 -10.49
CA GLN A 33 -23.91 -2.71 -10.13
C GLN A 33 -22.56 -2.89 -9.44
N THR A 34 -21.51 -2.22 -9.92
CA THR A 34 -20.17 -2.24 -9.31
C THR A 34 -20.22 -1.69 -7.89
N TYR A 35 -20.89 -0.57 -7.68
CA TYR A 35 -21.04 -0.01 -6.32
C TYR A 35 -21.87 -0.94 -5.41
N SER A 36 -22.91 -1.58 -5.93
CA SER A 36 -23.65 -2.62 -5.19
C SER A 36 -22.77 -3.80 -4.77
N HIS A 37 -21.79 -4.19 -5.60
CA HIS A 37 -20.81 -5.21 -5.25
C HIS A 37 -19.86 -4.78 -4.13
N TYR A 38 -19.57 -3.49 -4.01
CA TYR A 38 -18.83 -2.95 -2.86
C TYR A 38 -19.64 -3.07 -1.58
N GLU A 39 -20.90 -2.62 -1.57
CA GLU A 39 -21.75 -2.68 -0.37
C GLU A 39 -22.06 -4.11 0.10
N THR A 40 -22.01 -5.08 -0.81
CA THR A 40 -22.23 -6.50 -0.51
C THR A 40 -20.93 -7.26 -0.19
N GLY A 41 -19.77 -6.59 -0.27
CA GLY A 41 -18.46 -7.21 -0.03
C GLY A 41 -18.05 -8.23 -1.08
N ARG A 42 -18.76 -8.32 -2.23
CA ARG A 42 -18.39 -9.21 -3.34
C ARG A 42 -17.09 -8.77 -4.01
N ILE A 43 -16.91 -7.45 -4.14
CA ILE A 43 -15.71 -6.84 -4.72
C ILE A 43 -15.17 -5.84 -3.70
N ILE A 44 -13.85 -5.83 -3.50
CA ILE A 44 -13.18 -4.80 -2.71
C ILE A 44 -12.90 -3.62 -3.65
N PRO A 45 -13.30 -2.38 -3.32
CA PRO A 45 -13.04 -1.22 -4.16
C PRO A 45 -11.53 -1.03 -4.39
N PRO A 46 -11.08 -0.67 -5.60
CA PRO A 46 -9.68 -0.32 -5.84
C PRO A 46 -9.31 0.96 -5.09
N VAL A 47 -8.01 1.23 -4.95
CA VAL A 47 -7.48 2.38 -4.20
C VAL A 47 -8.09 3.71 -4.65
N ASP A 48 -8.23 3.93 -5.96
CA ASP A 48 -8.84 5.15 -6.51
C ASP A 48 -10.31 5.30 -6.07
N SER A 49 -11.08 4.20 -6.08
CA SER A 49 -12.46 4.21 -5.57
C SER A 49 -12.51 4.48 -4.07
N LEU A 50 -11.60 3.90 -3.28
CA LEU A 50 -11.52 4.16 -1.84
C LEU A 50 -11.21 5.63 -1.55
N TYR A 51 -10.26 6.22 -2.28
CA TYR A 51 -9.92 7.63 -2.17
C TYR A 51 -11.12 8.53 -2.53
N ASN A 52 -11.77 8.26 -3.66
CA ASN A 52 -12.94 9.03 -4.09
C ASN A 52 -14.13 8.88 -3.14
N LEU A 53 -14.32 7.70 -2.52
CA LEU A 53 -15.30 7.47 -1.47
C LEU A 53 -14.98 8.27 -0.21
N ALA A 54 -13.71 8.30 0.21
CA ALA A 54 -13.26 9.11 1.34
C ALA A 54 -13.54 10.60 1.11
N MET A 55 -13.26 11.08 -0.10
CA MET A 55 -13.58 12.45 -0.50
C MET A 55 -15.08 12.74 -0.53
N LEU A 56 -15.89 11.82 -1.10
CA LEU A 56 -17.35 11.97 -1.18
C LEU A 56 -18.01 12.04 0.20
N TYR A 57 -17.51 11.26 1.16
CA TYR A 57 -18.06 11.20 2.51
C TYR A 57 -17.34 12.10 3.52
N HIS A 58 -16.33 12.85 3.10
CA HIS A 58 -15.52 13.72 3.95
C HIS A 58 -14.91 13.01 5.17
N ILE A 59 -14.32 11.83 4.93
CA ILE A 59 -13.62 11.04 5.96
C ILE A 59 -12.17 10.78 5.55
N SER A 60 -11.32 10.36 6.50
CA SER A 60 -9.97 9.91 6.16
C SER A 60 -10.00 8.61 5.35
N SER A 61 -9.18 8.53 4.31
CA SER A 61 -8.97 7.31 3.54
C SER A 61 -8.49 6.15 4.41
N ASP A 62 -7.72 6.43 5.46
CA ASP A 62 -7.16 5.40 6.36
C ASP A 62 -8.25 4.54 7.01
N VAL A 63 -9.42 5.15 7.27
CA VAL A 63 -10.57 4.42 7.82
C VAL A 63 -11.06 3.37 6.83
N LEU A 64 -11.23 3.75 5.56
CA LEU A 64 -11.67 2.82 4.52
C LEU A 64 -10.61 1.76 4.20
N LEU A 65 -9.33 2.15 4.20
CA LEU A 65 -8.22 1.22 4.01
C LEU A 65 -8.14 0.19 5.13
N GLY A 66 -8.34 0.60 6.39
CA GLY A 66 -8.38 -0.32 7.53
C GLY A 66 -9.43 -1.42 7.37
N TYR A 67 -10.65 -1.05 6.97
CA TYR A 67 -11.71 -2.02 6.67
C TYR A 67 -11.37 -2.91 5.46
N ALA A 68 -10.76 -2.35 4.41
CA ALA A 68 -10.37 -3.12 3.23
C ALA A 68 -9.31 -4.19 3.57
N MET A 69 -8.34 -3.85 4.42
CA MET A 69 -7.31 -4.79 4.88
C MET A 69 -7.89 -5.92 5.72
N GLU A 70 -8.82 -5.63 6.63
CA GLU A 70 -9.51 -6.66 7.43
C GLU A 70 -10.35 -7.62 6.55
N ASP A 71 -11.07 -7.07 5.57
CA ASP A 71 -11.84 -7.84 4.59
C ASP A 71 -10.95 -8.70 3.68
N LEU A 72 -9.70 -8.27 3.40
CA LEU A 72 -8.71 -9.09 2.68
C LEU A 72 -8.23 -10.25 3.55
N SER A 73 -7.79 -9.97 4.78
CA SER A 73 -7.28 -10.99 5.71
C SER A 73 -8.31 -12.10 5.99
N THR A 74 -9.60 -11.76 6.07
CA THR A 74 -10.67 -12.74 6.30
C THR A 74 -10.94 -13.65 5.10
N LYS A 75 -10.70 -13.17 3.87
CA LYS A 75 -10.89 -13.93 2.63
C LYS A 75 -9.71 -14.85 2.27
N GLU A 76 -8.51 -14.58 2.79
CA GLU A 76 -7.29 -15.33 2.47
C GLU A 76 -7.12 -16.67 3.21
N ASN A 77 -8.03 -17.04 4.12
CA ASN A 77 -8.02 -18.36 4.79
C ASN A 77 -8.28 -19.55 3.84
N GLY A 78 -8.62 -19.30 2.57
CA GLY A 78 -8.68 -20.28 1.50
C GLY A 78 -7.50 -20.14 0.53
N ASN A 79 -6.35 -20.69 0.90
CA ASN A 79 -5.30 -21.10 -0.03
C ASN A 79 -4.48 -20.00 -0.76
N ARG A 80 -3.97 -19.00 -0.04
CA ARG A 80 -2.75 -18.28 -0.45
C ARG A 80 -1.84 -18.05 0.76
N HIS A 81 -0.68 -18.70 0.72
CA HIS A 81 0.42 -18.45 1.65
C HIS A 81 0.87 -16.99 1.47
N PHE A 82 0.31 -16.10 2.28
CA PHE A 82 0.75 -14.72 2.43
C PHE A 82 2.13 -14.76 3.11
N THR A 83 3.18 -14.97 2.32
CA THR A 83 4.51 -14.54 2.74
C THR A 83 4.42 -13.05 2.98
N SER A 84 4.68 -12.61 4.21
CA SER A 84 4.87 -11.19 4.54
C SER A 84 5.63 -10.50 3.42
N ILE A 85 4.96 -9.59 2.71
CA ILE A 85 5.63 -8.72 1.77
C ILE A 85 6.27 -7.63 2.63
N SER A 86 7.48 -7.91 3.11
CA SER A 86 8.51 -6.88 3.01
C SER A 86 8.56 -6.52 1.53
N SER A 87 8.19 -5.28 1.23
CA SER A 87 8.33 -4.60 -0.07
C SER A 87 9.10 -5.39 -1.15
N ALA A 88 8.40 -5.97 -2.10
CA ALA A 88 9.01 -6.46 -3.32
C ALA A 88 8.06 -6.26 -4.51
N GLY A 89 8.20 -5.09 -5.14
CA GLY A 89 7.94 -4.97 -6.56
C GLY A 89 8.90 -5.89 -7.33
N CYS A 90 8.48 -6.23 -8.55
CA CYS A 90 9.23 -7.00 -9.54
C CYS A 90 10.75 -6.68 -9.52
N ALA A 91 11.58 -7.72 -9.41
CA ALA A 91 13.02 -7.62 -9.26
C ALA A 91 13.70 -6.93 -10.45
N PRO A 92 14.66 -6.04 -10.18
CA PRO A 92 15.96 -6.07 -10.79
C PRO A 92 16.92 -6.53 -9.70
N ALA A 93 17.25 -7.83 -9.64
CA ALA A 93 18.31 -8.41 -8.81
C ALA A 93 18.71 -7.54 -7.59
N THR A 94 17.82 -7.40 -6.60
CA THR A 94 18.21 -6.70 -5.37
C THR A 94 19.26 -7.58 -4.69
N PRO A 95 20.48 -7.08 -4.45
CA PRO A 95 21.43 -7.82 -3.64
C PRO A 95 20.73 -8.06 -2.31
N VAL A 96 20.62 -9.32 -1.91
CA VAL A 96 20.19 -9.66 -0.54
C VAL A 96 21.10 -8.85 0.38
N ILE A 97 20.52 -7.88 1.10
CA ILE A 97 21.25 -6.99 2.00
C ILE A 97 21.94 -7.90 3.03
N SER A 98 23.26 -8.03 2.90
CA SER A 98 24.09 -8.81 3.82
C SER A 98 24.02 -8.14 5.20
N PRO A 99 24.24 -8.88 6.31
CA PRO A 99 24.40 -8.26 7.62
C PRO A 99 25.39 -7.09 7.61
N GLN A 100 26.44 -7.19 6.79
CA GLN A 100 27.44 -6.13 6.59
C GLN A 100 26.87 -4.87 5.91
N ASP A 101 25.92 -5.04 5.00
CA ASP A 101 25.27 -3.92 4.32
C ASP A 101 24.34 -3.17 5.28
N SER A 102 23.65 -3.90 6.16
CA SER A 102 22.81 -3.31 7.21
C SER A 102 23.62 -2.50 8.23
N GLU A 103 24.81 -3.00 8.59
CA GLU A 103 25.74 -2.32 9.48
C GLU A 103 26.27 -1.03 8.86
N LEU A 104 26.73 -1.09 7.59
CA LEU A 104 27.17 0.09 6.85
C LEU A 104 26.08 1.17 6.79
N LEU A 105 24.83 0.78 6.49
CA LEU A 105 23.71 1.71 6.36
C LEU A 105 23.37 2.38 7.69
N SER A 106 23.50 1.63 8.80
CA SER A 106 23.28 2.16 10.15
C SER A 106 24.29 3.25 10.52
N TYR A 107 25.56 3.07 10.19
CA TYR A 107 26.60 4.07 10.42
C TYR A 107 26.48 5.24 9.43
N TYR A 108 26.18 4.96 8.17
CA TYR A 108 26.03 5.98 7.14
C TYR A 108 24.96 7.01 7.51
N HIS A 109 23.80 6.58 8.03
CA HIS A 109 22.75 7.48 8.49
C HIS A 109 23.09 8.32 9.74
N GLN A 110 24.16 7.99 10.46
CA GLN A 110 24.63 8.75 11.62
C GLN A 110 25.65 9.84 11.26
N LEU A 111 26.14 9.84 10.03
CA LEU A 111 27.13 10.80 9.54
C LEU A 111 26.49 12.05 8.97
N ASP A 112 27.26 13.14 8.94
CA ASP A 112 26.82 14.37 8.29
C ASP A 112 26.88 14.26 6.76
N LEU A 113 26.28 15.22 6.06
CA LEU A 113 26.17 15.16 4.60
C LEU A 113 27.53 15.17 3.89
N ARG A 114 28.54 15.83 4.47
CA ARG A 114 29.88 15.88 3.87
C ARG A 114 30.58 14.53 3.99
N ASP A 115 30.56 13.93 5.17
CA ASP A 115 31.17 12.62 5.41
C ASP A 115 30.44 11.51 4.63
N GLN A 116 29.12 11.64 4.46
CA GLN A 116 28.33 10.75 3.60
C GLN A 116 28.79 10.81 2.12
N GLU A 117 28.98 12.00 1.56
CA GLU A 117 29.49 12.18 0.20
C GLU A 117 30.89 11.59 0.03
N ASP A 118 31.79 11.85 0.99
CA ASP A 118 33.16 11.33 0.99
C ASP A 118 33.20 9.79 1.00
N ILE A 119 32.33 9.15 1.80
CA ILE A 119 32.21 7.70 1.86
C ILE A 119 31.71 7.12 0.55
N LEU A 120 30.68 7.73 -0.05
CA LEU A 120 30.18 7.29 -1.35
C LEU A 120 31.26 7.38 -2.43
N ASP A 121 32.04 8.45 -2.43
CA ASP A 121 33.12 8.63 -3.40
C ASP A 121 34.25 7.63 -3.20
N PHE A 122 34.60 7.32 -1.95
CA PHE A 122 35.54 6.24 -1.65
C PHE A 122 35.03 4.87 -2.14
N ILE A 123 33.76 4.55 -1.91
CA ILE A 123 33.13 3.30 -2.36
C ILE A 123 33.15 3.22 -3.90
N LYS A 124 32.76 4.30 -4.60
CA LYS A 124 32.80 4.39 -6.06
C LYS A 124 34.22 4.17 -6.60
N LEU A 125 35.22 4.81 -5.97
CA LEU A 125 36.62 4.68 -6.35
C LEU A 125 37.11 3.22 -6.22
N LYS A 126 36.79 2.56 -5.11
CA LYS A 126 37.14 1.16 -4.87
C LYS A 126 36.42 0.20 -5.81
N ALA A 127 35.15 0.46 -6.12
CA ALA A 127 34.36 -0.34 -7.05
C ALA A 127 34.93 -0.27 -8.49
N ASN A 128 35.40 0.90 -8.91
CA ASN A 128 35.97 1.10 -10.24
C ASN A 128 37.40 0.52 -10.37
N LYS A 129 38.19 0.50 -9.28
CA LYS A 129 39.53 -0.12 -9.28
C LYS A 129 39.51 -1.64 -9.50
N LYS A 130 38.40 -2.33 -9.17
CA LYS A 130 38.22 -3.78 -9.44
C LYS A 130 37.96 -4.14 -10.91
N ARG A 131 37.76 -3.15 -11.80
CA ARG A 131 37.36 -3.37 -13.22
C ARG A 131 38.49 -3.19 -14.24
N MET A 132 39.73 -2.92 -13.81
CA MET A 132 40.89 -2.87 -14.70
C MET A 132 41.57 -4.26 -14.71
N PRO A 133 41.57 -5.01 -15.82
CA PRO A 133 42.44 -6.17 -15.95
C PRO A 133 43.90 -5.72 -16.03
N HIS A 134 44.80 -6.48 -15.40
CA HIS A 134 46.25 -6.36 -15.60
C HIS A 134 46.65 -6.79 -17.01
#